data_AF-A0A960BWA8-F1
#
_entry.id   AF-A0A960BWA8-F1
#
_cell.length_a   1.000
_cell.length_b   1.000
_cell.length_c   1.000
_cell.angle_alpha   90.00
_cell.angle_beta   90.00
_cell.angle_gamma   90.00
#
_symmetry.space_group_name_H-M   'P 1'
#
loop_
_entity.id
_entity.type
_entity.pdbx_description
1 polymer ?
#
loop_
_entity_poly.entity_id
_entity_poly.type
_entity_poly.pdbx_seq_one_letter_code
_entity_poly.pdbx_strand_id
1 'polypeptide(L)'
;MANVTSSGIDHDLDTQSPAADLVRVYLNGIGKTALLSAEDEVELAKRIEAGLYAQHLLETRKRLGEARKRDLAVIVRDGQAARRHLLEANLRLVVSLAKRYTGRGMPLLDLIQEGNLGLIRAMEKFDYAKGFKFSTYAT
;
A
#
# COMPACT_ATOMS: atom_id res chain seq x y z
N MET A 1 -49.03 -22.96 -16.13
CA MET A 1 -48.21 -22.40 -17.23
C MET A 1 -47.62 -21.09 -16.69
N ALA A 2 -46.38 -21.13 -16.16
CA ALA A 2 -45.14 -20.55 -16.73
C ALA A 2 -45.18 -19.00 -16.78
N ASN A 3 -44.25 -18.16 -16.29
CA ASN A 3 -42.83 -18.24 -15.89
C ASN A 3 -42.53 -16.90 -15.14
N VAL A 4 -41.90 -16.82 -13.95
CA VAL A 4 -40.47 -16.49 -13.65
C VAL A 4 -39.79 -15.69 -14.81
N THR A 5 -39.24 -14.46 -14.68
CA THR A 5 -38.05 -14.04 -13.90
C THR A 5 -37.77 -12.52 -14.00
N SER A 6 -37.20 -11.95 -12.93
CA SER A 6 -36.13 -10.93 -12.81
C SER A 6 -36.13 -9.60 -13.60
N SER A 7 -36.08 -8.50 -12.86
CA SER A 7 -34.97 -7.53 -12.92
C SER A 7 -35.04 -6.61 -11.69
N GLY A 8 -34.53 -7.11 -10.56
CA GLY A 8 -34.15 -6.27 -9.45
C GLY A 8 -32.67 -6.48 -9.23
N ILE A 9 -31.83 -5.59 -9.76
CA ILE A 9 -30.48 -5.24 -9.27
C ILE A 9 -30.15 -3.87 -9.89
N ASP A 10 -30.67 -2.79 -9.33
CA ASP A 10 -30.20 -1.42 -9.59
C ASP A 10 -30.34 -0.55 -8.33
N HIS A 11 -30.12 -1.16 -7.16
CA HIS A 11 -30.19 -0.47 -5.89
C HIS A 11 -28.99 -0.86 -5.04
N ASP A 12 -27.86 -0.18 -5.22
CA ASP A 12 -26.77 -0.25 -4.23
C ASP A 12 -25.73 0.88 -4.35
N LEU A 13 -26.09 2.07 -4.87
CA LEU A 13 -25.13 3.19 -4.87
C LEU A 13 -25.65 4.58 -4.45
N ASP A 14 -26.92 4.77 -4.11
CA ASP A 14 -27.41 6.09 -3.67
C ASP A 14 -28.25 6.04 -2.39
N THR A 15 -27.64 6.40 -1.25
CA THR A 15 -28.10 7.31 -0.16
C THR A 15 -27.51 6.92 1.22
N GLN A 16 -26.57 7.75 1.73
CA GLN A 16 -26.13 7.85 3.13
C GLN A 16 -25.97 6.55 3.94
N SER A 17 -25.14 5.61 3.48
CA SER A 17 -24.62 4.54 4.36
C SER A 17 -23.28 4.98 4.96
N PRO A 18 -23.04 4.84 6.28
CA PRO A 18 -21.75 5.13 6.90
C PRO A 18 -20.58 4.42 6.20
N ALA A 19 -20.82 3.23 5.64
CA ALA A 19 -19.81 2.50 4.87
C ALA A 19 -19.43 3.21 3.55
N ALA A 20 -20.40 3.81 2.85
CA ALA A 20 -20.14 4.57 1.63
C ALA A 20 -19.30 5.84 1.93
N ASP A 21 -19.55 6.48 3.07
CA ASP A 21 -18.77 7.63 3.51
C ASP A 21 -17.33 7.25 3.88
N LEU A 22 -17.13 6.10 4.55
CA LEU A 22 -15.78 5.57 4.84
C LEU A 22 -15.01 5.25 3.55
N VAL A 23 -15.66 4.65 2.55
CA VAL A 23 -15.04 4.42 1.23
C VAL A 23 -14.65 5.74 0.59
N ARG A 24 -15.53 6.76 0.59
CA ARG A 24 -15.21 8.08 0.04
C ARG A 24 -14.03 8.74 0.75
N VAL A 25 -14.00 8.71 2.07
CA VAL A 25 -12.88 9.24 2.88
C VAL A 25 -11.57 8.54 2.52
N TYR A 26 -11.58 7.21 2.40
CA TYR A 26 -10.41 6.42 2.02
C TYR A 26 -9.92 6.78 0.60
N LEU A 27 -10.82 6.80 -0.39
CA LEU A 27 -10.49 7.14 -1.78
C LEU A 27 -9.92 8.56 -1.91
N ASN A 28 -10.49 9.51 -1.18
CA ASN A 28 -9.98 10.88 -1.11
C ASN A 28 -8.60 10.95 -0.45
N GLY A 29 -8.33 10.09 0.53
CA GLY A 29 -7.02 9.98 1.17
C GLY A 29 -5.94 9.52 0.20
N ILE A 30 -6.16 8.37 -0.45
CA ILE A 30 -5.17 7.77 -1.37
C ILE A 30 -4.98 8.56 -2.67
N GLY A 31 -5.95 9.41 -3.02
CA GLY A 31 -5.86 10.29 -4.20
C GLY A 31 -4.91 11.47 -4.02
N LYS A 32 -4.46 11.77 -2.80
CA LYS A 32 -3.54 12.90 -2.52
C LYS A 32 -2.09 12.61 -2.85
N THR A 33 -1.69 11.33 -2.83
CA THR A 33 -0.32 10.91 -3.11
C THR A 33 -0.11 10.76 -4.60
N ALA A 34 0.97 11.36 -5.12
CA ALA A 34 1.33 11.26 -6.53
C ALA A 34 1.71 9.82 -6.90
N LEU A 35 1.50 9.47 -8.18
CA LEU A 35 2.00 8.20 -8.72
C LEU A 35 3.51 8.27 -8.88
N LEU A 36 4.19 7.16 -8.62
CA LEU A 36 5.64 7.05 -8.73
C LEU A 36 6.06 6.70 -10.16
N SER A 37 7.18 7.27 -10.59
CA SER A 37 7.95 6.75 -11.71
C SER A 37 8.77 5.53 -11.28
N ALA A 38 9.34 4.81 -12.25
CA ALA A 38 10.25 3.70 -11.94
C ALA A 38 11.51 4.18 -11.20
N GLU A 39 11.98 5.39 -11.49
CA GLU A 39 13.13 6.00 -10.83
C GLU A 39 12.82 6.31 -9.36
N ASP A 40 11.62 6.87 -9.09
CA ASP A 40 11.17 7.14 -7.72
C ASP A 40 11.04 5.84 -6.90
N GLU A 41 10.51 4.77 -7.50
CA GLU A 41 10.42 3.45 -6.86
C GLU A 41 11.81 2.93 -6.45
N VAL A 42 12.82 3.08 -7.32
CA VAL A 42 14.21 2.69 -7.05
C VAL A 42 14.81 3.55 -5.94
N GLU A 43 14.56 4.87 -5.95
CA GLU A 43 15.06 5.77 -4.90
C GLU A 43 14.48 5.43 -3.53
N LEU A 44 13.16 5.24 -3.46
CA LEU A 44 12.48 4.86 -2.22
C LEU A 44 12.97 3.50 -1.71
N ALA A 45 13.15 2.52 -2.58
CA ALA A 45 13.66 1.21 -2.20
C ALA A 45 15.07 1.29 -1.56
N LYS A 46 15.98 2.07 -2.14
CA LYS A 46 17.33 2.29 -1.57
C LYS A 46 17.28 2.92 -0.18
N ARG A 47 16.40 3.90 0.03
CA ARG A 47 16.20 4.56 1.34
C ARG A 47 15.64 3.58 2.38
N ILE A 48 14.71 2.72 1.98
CA ILE A 48 14.17 1.66 2.83
C ILE A 48 15.28 0.71 3.27
N GLU A 49 16.10 0.21 2.34
CA GLU A 49 17.22 -0.69 2.65
C GLU A 49 18.26 -0.04 3.58
N ALA A 50 18.63 1.22 3.31
CA ALA A 50 19.53 1.97 4.18
C ALA A 50 18.96 2.12 5.60
N GLY A 51 17.66 2.41 5.74
CA GLY A 51 16.96 2.48 7.01
C GLY A 51 16.96 1.14 7.77
N LEU A 52 16.68 0.03 7.08
CA LEU A 52 16.70 -1.31 7.67
C LEU A 52 18.11 -1.70 8.13
N TYR A 53 19.14 -1.42 7.32
CA TYR A 53 20.52 -1.67 7.70
C TYR A 53 20.95 -0.82 8.89
N ALA A 54 20.57 0.46 8.92
CA ALA A 54 20.84 1.34 10.05
C ALA A 54 20.15 0.86 11.34
N GLN A 55 18.91 0.38 11.25
CA GLN A 55 18.19 -0.22 12.36
C GLN A 55 18.91 -1.46 12.88
N HIS A 56 19.30 -2.37 11.97
CA HIS A 56 20.06 -3.56 12.32
C HIS A 56 21.38 -3.24 13.04
N LEU A 57 22.10 -2.20 12.60
CA LEU A 57 23.31 -1.74 13.28
C LEU A 57 23.03 -1.24 14.69
N LEU A 58 21.95 -0.48 14.91
CA LEU A 58 21.56 -0.01 16.25
C LEU A 58 21.23 -1.17 17.19
N GLU A 59 20.60 -2.23 16.68
CA GLU A 59 20.18 -3.39 17.47
C GLU A 59 21.35 -4.34 17.80
N THR A 60 22.29 -4.52 16.86
CA THR A 60 23.35 -5.55 16.97
C THR A 60 24.69 -5.03 17.50
N ARG A 61 25.01 -3.74 17.31
CA ARG A 61 26.32 -3.20 17.70
C ARG A 61 26.32 -2.76 19.17
N LYS A 62 26.98 -3.54 20.02
CA LYS A 62 27.07 -3.31 21.48
C LYS A 62 27.74 -2.00 21.91
N ARG A 63 28.53 -1.34 21.05
CA ARG A 63 29.29 -0.12 21.39
C ARG A 63 29.24 0.90 20.26
N LEU A 64 28.14 1.63 20.16
CA LEU A 64 28.01 2.80 19.29
C LEU A 64 28.10 4.06 20.15
N GLY A 65 28.93 5.03 19.73
CA GLY A 65 28.95 6.35 20.36
C GLY A 65 27.65 7.11 20.09
N GLU A 66 27.31 8.05 20.97
CA GLU A 66 26.03 8.80 20.91
C GLU A 66 25.87 9.63 19.61
N ALA A 67 26.96 10.12 19.02
CA ALA A 67 26.92 10.76 17.71
C ALA A 67 26.42 9.77 16.64
N ARG A 68 27.07 8.60 16.56
CA ARG A 68 26.73 7.56 15.57
C ARG A 68 25.31 7.00 15.77
N LYS A 69 24.84 6.88 17.01
CA LYS A 69 23.45 6.48 17.29
C LYS A 69 22.45 7.51 16.74
N ARG A 70 22.72 8.80 16.91
CA ARG A 70 21.87 9.87 16.37
C ARG A 70 21.83 9.84 14.84
N ASP A 71 22.99 9.68 14.19
CA ASP A 71 23.06 9.60 12.73
C ASP A 71 22.27 8.41 12.19
N LEU A 72 22.45 7.23 12.79
CA LEU A 72 21.70 6.03 12.40
C LEU A 72 20.20 6.20 12.63
N ALA A 73 19.77 6.85 13.72
CA ALA A 73 18.36 7.10 14.00
C ALA A 73 17.71 8.01 12.93
N VAL A 74 18.47 8.95 12.34
CA VAL A 74 17.98 9.76 11.22
C VAL A 74 17.74 8.87 9.99
N ILE A 75 18.68 7.99 9.66
CA ILE A 75 18.57 7.07 8.52
C ILE A 75 17.38 6.11 8.70
N VAL A 76 17.17 5.59 9.91
CA VAL A 76 16.00 4.73 10.22
C VAL A 76 14.69 5.47 9.96
N ARG A 77 14.58 6.72 10.43
CA ARG A 77 13.36 7.54 10.23
C ARG A 77 13.13 7.82 8.74
N ASP A 78 14.20 8.07 7.99
CA ASP A 78 14.11 8.28 6.54
C ASP A 78 13.61 7.03 5.82
N GLY A 79 14.18 5.85 6.10
CA GLY A 79 13.73 4.59 5.52
C GLY A 79 12.28 4.25 5.87
N GLN A 80 11.84 4.56 7.09
CA GLN A 80 10.43 4.41 7.49
C GLN A 80 9.51 5.37 6.71
N ALA A 81 9.94 6.60 6.47
CA ALA A 81 9.20 7.56 5.65
C ALA A 81 9.13 7.11 4.19
N ALA A 82 10.23 6.61 3.62
CA ALA A 82 10.26 6.06 2.28
C ALA A 82 9.33 4.84 2.13
N ARG A 83 9.29 3.94 3.12
CA ARG A 83 8.36 2.80 3.14
C ARG A 83 6.90 3.25 3.13
N ARG A 84 6.54 4.25 3.95
CA ARG A 84 5.19 4.81 3.95
C ARG A 84 4.83 5.42 2.60
N HIS A 85 5.74 6.20 2.02
CA HIS A 85 5.51 6.84 0.73
C HIS A 85 5.31 5.82 -0.39
N LEU A 86 6.16 4.78 -0.46
CA LEU A 86 6.03 3.71 -1.45
C LEU A 86 4.70 2.97 -1.31
N LEU A 87 4.26 2.70 -0.08
CA LEU A 87 2.96 2.07 0.17
C LEU A 87 1.81 2.99 -0.28
N GLU A 88 1.79 4.23 0.18
CA GLU A 88 0.73 5.21 -0.09
C GLU A 88 0.53 5.46 -1.58
N ALA A 89 1.63 5.60 -2.33
CA ALA A 89 1.56 5.79 -3.78
C ALA A 89 0.96 4.60 -4.54
N ASN A 90 1.01 3.40 -3.93
CA ASN A 90 0.51 2.16 -4.52
C ASN A 90 -0.87 1.72 -3.98
N LEU A 91 -1.47 2.43 -3.02
CA LEU A 91 -2.82 2.10 -2.52
C LEU A 91 -3.90 2.17 -3.62
N ARG A 92 -3.68 2.98 -4.66
CA ARG A 92 -4.58 3.06 -5.82
C ARG A 92 -4.64 1.75 -6.61
N LEU A 93 -3.53 0.99 -6.67
CA LEU A 93 -3.49 -0.32 -7.30
C LEU A 93 -4.36 -1.33 -6.54
N VAL A 94 -4.33 -1.29 -5.21
CA VAL A 94 -5.17 -2.17 -4.39
C VAL A 94 -6.64 -1.94 -4.68
N VAL A 95 -7.06 -0.67 -4.75
CA VAL A 95 -8.45 -0.33 -5.07
C VAL A 95 -8.85 -0.80 -6.47
N SER A 96 -7.98 -0.63 -7.47
CA SER A 96 -8.29 -1.05 -8.85
C SER A 96 -8.43 -2.57 -8.97
N LEU A 97 -7.62 -3.35 -8.23
CA LEU A 97 -7.73 -4.80 -8.16
C LEU A 97 -8.96 -5.24 -7.36
N ALA A 98 -9.20 -4.67 -6.18
CA ALA A 98 -10.32 -5.01 -5.29
C ALA A 98 -11.69 -4.80 -5.96
N LYS A 99 -11.84 -3.75 -6.77
CA LYS A 99 -13.06 -3.48 -7.55
C LYS A 99 -13.48 -4.63 -8.47
N ARG A 100 -12.56 -5.51 -8.89
CA ARG A 100 -12.86 -6.68 -9.74
C ARG A 100 -13.55 -7.82 -8.97
N TYR A 101 -13.51 -7.77 -7.64
CA TYR A 101 -14.01 -8.81 -6.75
C TYR A 101 -15.26 -8.37 -5.96
N THR A 102 -15.79 -7.17 -6.21
CA THR A 102 -17.04 -6.72 -5.59
C THR A 102 -18.24 -7.56 -6.03
N GLY A 103 -19.32 -7.55 -5.25
CA GLY A 103 -20.52 -8.33 -5.53
C GLY A 103 -20.40 -9.84 -5.26
N ARG A 104 -19.29 -10.29 -4.67
CA ARG A 104 -19.03 -11.72 -4.35
C ARG A 104 -19.20 -12.06 -2.86
N GLY A 105 -20.01 -11.29 -2.14
CA GLY A 105 -20.31 -11.53 -0.72
C GLY A 105 -19.32 -10.94 0.28
N MET A 106 -18.31 -10.18 -0.17
CA MET A 106 -17.39 -9.44 0.71
C MET A 106 -17.50 -7.93 0.43
N PRO A 107 -17.62 -7.08 1.47
CA PRO A 107 -17.57 -5.63 1.34
C PRO A 107 -16.28 -5.13 0.67
N LEU A 108 -16.38 -4.03 -0.09
CA LEU A 108 -15.23 -3.44 -0.79
C LEU A 108 -14.09 -3.04 0.17
N LEU A 109 -14.42 -2.53 1.36
CA LEU A 109 -13.40 -2.16 2.36
C LEU A 109 -12.61 -3.39 2.81
N ASP A 110 -13.25 -4.52 3.03
CA ASP A 110 -12.55 -5.75 3.46
C ASP A 110 -11.63 -6.26 2.35
N LEU A 111 -12.08 -6.23 1.09
CA LEU A 111 -11.24 -6.55 -0.08
C LEU A 111 -10.03 -5.62 -0.19
N ILE A 112 -10.20 -4.32 0.09
CA ILE A 112 -9.11 -3.35 0.11
C ILE A 112 -8.14 -3.66 1.24
N GLN A 113 -8.62 -4.03 2.43
CA GLN A 113 -7.77 -4.37 3.57
C GLN A 113 -6.90 -5.60 3.28
N GLU A 114 -7.49 -6.65 2.71
CA GLU A 114 -6.74 -7.84 2.26
C GLU A 114 -5.72 -7.49 1.18
N GLY A 115 -6.12 -6.66 0.20
CA GLY A 115 -5.21 -6.19 -0.84
C GLY A 115 -4.04 -5.36 -0.29
N ASN A 116 -4.27 -4.52 0.73
CA ASN A 116 -3.23 -3.74 1.41
C ASN A 116 -2.23 -4.66 2.12
N LEU A 117 -2.68 -5.76 2.74
CA LEU A 117 -1.80 -6.77 3.32
C LEU A 117 -0.96 -7.47 2.24
N GLY A 118 -1.57 -7.80 1.10
CA GLY A 118 -0.87 -8.34 -0.07
C GLY A 118 0.22 -7.38 -0.57
N LEU A 119 -0.11 -6.08 -0.67
CA LEU A 119 0.80 -5.03 -1.10
C LEU A 119 2.02 -4.92 -0.19
N ILE A 120 1.82 -4.92 1.12
CA ILE A 120 2.92 -4.88 2.11
C ILE A 120 3.86 -6.07 1.94
N ARG A 121 3.31 -7.28 1.77
CA ARG A 121 4.12 -8.50 1.54
C ARG A 121 4.87 -8.46 0.21
N ALA A 122 4.27 -7.87 -0.82
CA ALA A 122 4.94 -7.67 -2.10
C ALA A 122 6.11 -6.69 -1.96
N MET A 123 5.93 -5.58 -1.23
CA MET A 123 7.01 -4.62 -0.97
C MET A 123 8.21 -5.25 -0.25
N GLU A 124 7.97 -6.16 0.69
CA GLU A 124 9.05 -6.87 1.42
C GLU A 124 9.89 -7.79 0.53
N LYS A 125 9.36 -8.22 -0.60
CA LYS A 125 10.00 -9.15 -1.55
C LYS A 125 10.40 -8.49 -2.87
N PHE A 126 10.05 -7.22 -3.05
CA PHE A 126 10.32 -6.51 -4.28
C PHE A 126 11.83 -6.30 -4.45
N ASP A 127 12.33 -6.66 -5.63
CA ASP A 127 13.72 -6.50 -6.01
C ASP A 127 13.82 -5.49 -7.14
N TYR A 128 14.17 -4.26 -6.78
CA TYR A 128 14.30 -3.15 -7.73
C TYR A 128 15.48 -3.32 -8.69
N ALA A 129 16.47 -4.18 -8.37
CA ALA A 129 17.63 -4.42 -9.22
C ALA A 129 17.27 -5.18 -10.50
N LYS A 130 16.09 -5.83 -10.53
CA LYS A 130 15.57 -6.53 -11.71
C LYS A 130 15.02 -5.60 -12.80
N GLY A 131 14.87 -4.31 -12.52
CA GLY A 131 14.43 -3.32 -13.51
C GLY A 131 12.95 -3.37 -13.89
N PHE A 132 12.13 -4.13 -13.15
CA PHE A 132 10.67 -4.13 -13.31
C PHE A 132 10.03 -3.14 -12.34
N LYS A 133 8.93 -2.50 -12.77
CA LYS A 133 8.12 -1.64 -11.89
C LYS A 133 7.50 -2.46 -10.76
N PHE A 134 7.32 -1.84 -9.60
CA PHE A 134 6.69 -2.48 -8.45
C PHE A 134 5.27 -2.98 -8.76
N SER A 135 4.49 -2.16 -9.47
CA SER A 135 3.14 -2.55 -9.90
C SER A 135 3.10 -3.84 -10.72
N THR A 136 4.10 -4.12 -11.56
CA THR A 136 4.21 -5.37 -12.32
C THR A 136 4.46 -6.58 -11.44
N TYR A 137 5.22 -6.40 -10.36
CA TYR A 137 5.50 -7.49 -9.41
C TYR A 137 4.31 -7.77 -8.48
N ALA A 138 3.51 -6.74 -8.17
CA ALA A 138 2.41 -6.80 -7.22
C ALA A 138 1.07 -7.30 -7.82
N THR A 139 0.98 -7.49 -9.13
CA THR A 139 -0.21 -7.96 -9.88
C THR A 139 -0.05 -9.37 -10.40
#